data_AF-A0A9E5TGS4-F1
#
_entry.id   AF-A0A9E5TGS4-F1
#
_cell.length_a   1.000
_cell.length_b   1.000
_cell.length_c   1.000
_cell.angle_alpha   90.00
_cell.angle_beta   90.00
_cell.angle_gamma   90.00
#
_symmetry.space_group_name_H-M   'P 1'
#
loop_
_entity.id
_entity.type
_entity.pdbx_description
1 polymer ?
#
loop_
_entity_poly.entity_id
_entity_poly.type
_entity_poly.pdbx_seq_one_letter_code
_entity_poly.pdbx_strand_id
1 'polypeptide(L)'
;EGTVWDLTSFPKAGVRVRCWTYGQLLGDKITPSDPAKSDGYYEFILHEQSGVPREVVVEVAIVDDSGNLLSPRIMAQTTATDCGNPNGRQRVILDFVQLY
;
A
#
# COMPACT_ATOMS: atom_id res chain seq x y z
N GLU A 1 -4.03 5.25 3.74
CA GLU A 1 -2.87 6.02 3.24
C GLU A 1 -1.69 5.75 4.15
N GLY A 2 -0.48 6.18 3.79
CA GLY A 2 0.67 6.04 4.67
C GLY A 2 1.85 6.94 4.34
N THR A 3 2.90 6.80 5.13
CA THR A 3 4.11 7.63 5.07
C THR A 3 5.20 6.89 4.28
N VAL A 4 5.92 7.62 3.43
CA VAL A 4 7.16 7.15 2.82
C VAL A 4 8.31 7.46 3.77
N TRP A 5 9.17 6.49 4.05
CA TRP A 5 10.34 6.67 4.90
C TRP A 5 11.62 6.72 4.06
N ASP A 6 12.61 7.46 4.54
CA ASP A 6 13.97 7.43 3.98
C ASP A 6 14.84 6.34 4.64
N LEU A 7 16.07 6.18 4.15
CA LEU A 7 17.07 5.24 4.71
C LEU A 7 17.38 5.46 6.19
N THR A 8 17.11 6.65 6.70
CA THR A 8 17.35 7.03 8.10
C THR A 8 16.13 6.85 8.99
N SER A 9 15.05 6.27 8.46
CA SER A 9 13.76 6.10 9.16
C SER A 9 13.09 7.43 9.53
N PHE A 10 13.31 8.47 8.73
CA PHE A 10 12.54 9.71 8.84
C PHE A 10 11.46 9.78 7.76
N PRO A 11 10.30 10.39 8.04
CA PRO A 11 9.29 10.65 7.01
C PRO A 11 9.86 11.52 5.90
N LYS A 12 9.72 11.09 4.65
CA LYS A 12 10.11 11.89 3.50
C LYS A 12 9.11 13.04 3.36
N ALA A 13 9.61 14.27 3.47
CA ALA A 13 8.76 15.46 3.48
C ALA A 13 8.04 15.67 2.14
N GLY A 14 6.78 16.12 2.20
CA GLY A 14 5.98 16.52 1.03
C GLY A 14 5.45 15.36 0.19
N VAL A 15 5.60 14.12 0.64
CA VAL A 15 5.12 12.93 -0.08
C VAL A 15 4.43 11.93 0.84
N ARG A 16 3.41 11.25 0.30
CA ARG A 16 2.64 10.21 0.99
C ARG A 16 2.35 9.05 0.04
N VAL A 17 1.99 7.90 0.59
CA VAL A 17 1.50 6.76 -0.18
C VAL A 17 -0.02 6.68 -0.10
N ARG A 18 -0.67 6.54 -1.25
CA ARG A 18 -2.12 6.25 -1.33
C ARG A 18 -2.35 4.91 -2.00
N CYS A 19 -3.39 4.23 -1.51
CA CYS A 19 -3.78 2.92 -1.99
C CYS A 19 -5.26 2.93 -2.37
N TRP A 20 -5.58 2.28 -3.49
CA TRP A 20 -6.92 2.11 -4.01
C TRP A 20 -7.21 0.64 -4.29
N THR A 21 -8.48 0.31 -4.36
CA THR A 21 -8.97 -0.94 -4.93
C THR A 21 -10.17 -0.62 -5.82
N TYR A 22 -10.16 -1.10 -7.06
CA TYR A 22 -11.21 -0.83 -8.06
C TYR A 22 -11.56 0.67 -8.17
N GLY A 23 -10.55 1.55 -8.13
CA GLY A 23 -10.69 3.00 -8.16
C GLY A 23 -11.15 3.67 -6.87
N GLN A 24 -11.49 2.91 -5.82
CA GLN A 24 -11.89 3.43 -4.52
C GLN A 24 -10.72 3.50 -3.55
N LEU A 25 -10.61 4.61 -2.81
CA LEU A 25 -9.60 4.73 -1.76
C LEU A 25 -9.81 3.67 -0.68
N LEU A 26 -8.72 3.02 -0.29
CA LEU A 26 -8.76 2.03 0.78
C LEU A 26 -8.90 2.67 2.17
N GLY A 27 -8.46 3.93 2.36
CA GLY A 27 -8.73 4.67 3.60
C GLY A 27 -8.27 3.93 4.87
N ASP A 28 -9.22 3.65 5.76
CA ASP A 28 -9.10 2.93 7.04
C ASP A 28 -9.08 1.40 6.91
N LYS A 29 -9.30 0.86 5.70
CA LYS A 29 -9.28 -0.58 5.41
C LYS A 29 -7.87 -1.17 5.38
N ILE A 30 -6.83 -0.36 5.58
CA ILE A 30 -5.44 -0.79 5.64
C ILE A 30 -4.82 -0.41 6.98
N THR A 31 -4.02 -1.31 7.55
CA THR A 31 -3.10 -0.98 8.64
C THR A 31 -1.69 -0.93 8.09
N PRO A 32 -1.01 0.23 8.12
CA PRO A 32 0.40 0.31 7.80
C PRO A 32 1.19 -0.69 8.66
N SER A 33 2.07 -1.42 8.01
CA SER A 33 3.00 -2.34 8.65
C SER A 33 4.37 -1.69 8.54
N ASP A 34 5.22 -1.83 9.56
CA ASP A 34 6.50 -1.12 9.64
C ASP A 34 7.72 -2.04 9.70
N PRO A 35 7.99 -2.93 8.71
CA PRO A 35 8.85 -4.09 9.00
C PRO A 35 10.27 -4.03 8.45
N ALA A 36 10.66 -3.00 7.70
CA ALA A 36 12.05 -2.84 7.30
C ALA A 36 12.35 -1.39 6.87
N LYS A 37 13.40 -0.83 7.45
CA LYS A 37 13.86 0.55 7.23
C LYS A 37 14.69 0.64 5.95
N SER A 38 14.06 0.60 4.78
CA SER A 38 14.70 0.90 3.49
C SER A 38 14.08 2.15 2.84
N ASP A 39 14.87 2.88 2.04
CA ASP A 39 14.39 4.07 1.31
C ASP A 39 13.21 3.70 0.43
N GLY A 40 12.17 4.52 0.41
CA GLY A 40 11.07 4.32 -0.52
C GLY A 40 10.31 3.02 -0.26
N TYR A 41 10.33 2.49 0.95
CA TYR A 41 9.57 1.29 1.30
C TYR A 41 8.17 1.64 1.78
N TYR A 42 7.16 0.87 1.36
CA TYR A 42 5.83 0.94 1.95
C TYR A 42 5.20 -0.44 2.08
N GLU A 43 4.68 -0.71 3.29
CA GLU A 43 3.99 -1.95 3.59
C GLU A 43 2.71 -1.70 4.36
N PHE A 44 1.68 -2.50 4.07
CA PHE A 44 0.46 -2.52 4.86
C PHE A 44 -0.20 -3.91 4.84
N ILE A 45 -1.05 -4.10 5.84
CA ILE A 45 -2.00 -5.19 5.93
C ILE A 45 -3.34 -4.68 5.42
N LEU A 46 -3.88 -5.33 4.41
CA LEU A 46 -5.26 -5.12 3.97
C LEU A 46 -6.19 -5.94 4.87
N HIS A 47 -7.16 -5.26 5.49
CA HIS A 47 -8.21 -5.94 6.26
C HIS A 47 -9.29 -6.45 5.33
N GLU A 48 -9.87 -7.59 5.73
CA GLU A 48 -10.98 -8.20 5.01
C GLU A 48 -12.14 -7.19 4.90
N GLN A 49 -12.61 -6.98 3.68
CA GLN A 49 -13.81 -6.18 3.43
C GLN A 49 -14.96 -7.16 3.21
N SER A 50 -15.96 -7.13 4.08
CA SER A 50 -17.16 -7.98 3.95
C SER A 50 -17.75 -7.86 2.53
N GLY A 51 -17.86 -8.98 1.81
CA GLY A 51 -18.42 -9.02 0.47
C GLY A 51 -17.46 -8.67 -0.68
N VAL A 52 -16.16 -8.48 -0.41
CA VAL A 52 -15.13 -8.28 -1.45
C VAL A 52 -14.52 -9.63 -1.84
N PRO A 53 -14.25 -9.88 -3.14
CA PRO A 53 -13.58 -11.11 -3.58
C PRO A 53 -12.25 -11.33 -2.85
N ARG A 54 -11.90 -12.59 -2.58
CA ARG A 54 -10.60 -12.96 -1.96
C ARG A 54 -9.41 -12.49 -2.79
N GLU A 55 -9.60 -12.35 -4.09
CA GLU A 55 -8.65 -11.70 -4.99
C GLU A 55 -8.90 -10.20 -4.97
N VAL A 56 -7.94 -9.44 -4.44
CA VAL A 56 -8.03 -8.00 -4.40
C VAL A 56 -6.97 -7.42 -5.30
N VAL A 57 -7.39 -6.50 -6.16
CA VAL A 57 -6.49 -5.62 -6.89
C VAL A 57 -6.23 -4.40 -6.01
N VAL A 58 -4.97 -4.17 -5.69
CA VAL A 58 -4.51 -2.97 -5.00
C VAL A 58 -3.70 -2.13 -5.97
N GLU A 59 -4.11 -0.88 -6.14
CA GLU A 59 -3.32 0.14 -6.82
C GLU A 59 -2.63 1.02 -5.78
N VAL A 60 -1.36 1.36 -6.00
CA VAL A 60 -0.59 2.21 -5.07
C VAL A 60 0.22 3.26 -5.83
N ALA A 61 0.29 4.47 -5.30
CA ALA A 61 1.10 5.56 -5.86
C ALA A 61 1.63 6.50 -4.77
N ILE A 62 2.71 7.22 -5.10
CA ILE A 62 3.18 8.38 -4.35
C ILE A 62 2.31 9.58 -4.74
N VAL A 63 1.87 10.33 -3.73
CA VAL A 63 1.13 11.57 -3.87
C VAL A 63 1.77 12.69 -3.07
N ASP A 64 1.48 13.94 -3.42
CA ASP A 64 1.79 15.09 -2.57
C ASP A 64 0.80 15.23 -1.40
N ASP A 65 1.00 16.23 -0.55
CA ASP A 65 0.11 16.49 0.59
C ASP A 65 -1.33 16.83 0.17
N SER A 66 -1.51 17.42 -1.02
CA SER A 66 -2.83 17.71 -1.60
C SER A 66 -3.49 16.48 -2.22
N GLY A 67 -2.73 15.40 -2.45
CA GLY A 67 -3.20 14.18 -3.07
C GLY A 67 -3.00 14.08 -4.56
N ASN A 68 -2.24 14.99 -5.17
CA ASN A 68 -1.87 14.91 -6.58
C ASN A 68 -0.88 13.77 -6.79
N LEU A 69 -1.03 13.01 -7.88
CA LEU A 69 -0.12 11.91 -8.21
C LEU A 69 1.27 12.43 -8.55
N LEU A 70 2.29 11.94 -7.85
CA LEU A 70 3.71 12.18 -8.12
C LEU A 70 4.39 10.97 -8.79
N SER A 71 3.74 9.81 -8.78
CA SER A 71 4.15 8.61 -9.50
C SER A 71 3.00 8.01 -10.29
N PRO A 72 3.28 7.13 -11.27
CA PRO A 72 2.29 6.21 -11.80
C PRO A 72 1.67 5.37 -10.67
N ARG A 73 0.43 4.91 -10.89
CA ARG A 73 -0.15 3.86 -10.05
C ARG A 73 0.44 2.51 -10.44
N ILE A 74 0.96 1.80 -9.45
CA ILE A 74 1.44 0.43 -9.58
C ILE A 74 0.34 -0.49 -9.08
N MET A 75 0.08 -1.57 -9.81
CA MET A 75 -0.96 -2.54 -9.48
C MET A 75 -0.34 -3.82 -8.94
N ALA A 76 -0.84 -4.28 -7.79
CA ALA A 76 -0.57 -5.60 -7.24
C ALA A 76 -1.89 -6.35 -7.08
N GLN A 77 -1.91 -7.62 -7.46
CA GLN A 77 -3.07 -8.49 -7.26
C GLN A 77 -2.69 -9.58 -6.26
N THR A 78 -3.58 -9.81 -5.30
CA THR A 78 -3.47 -10.94 -4.40
C THR A 78 -4.23 -12.12 -4.98
N THR A 79 -3.63 -13.31 -4.93
CA THR A 79 -4.29 -14.55 -5.31
C THR A 79 -5.07 -15.12 -4.12
N ALA A 80 -6.24 -15.69 -4.39
CA ALA A 80 -6.97 -16.44 -3.38
C ALA A 80 -6.08 -17.60 -2.91
N THR A 81 -5.72 -17.63 -1.64
CA THR A 81 -5.14 -18.82 -1.03
C THR A 81 -6.28 -19.78 -0.69
N ASP A 82 -6.11 -21.06 -1.02
CA ASP A 82 -7.08 -22.13 -0.76
C ASP A 82 -7.16 -22.51 0.74
N CYS A 83 -6.79 -21.57 1.61
CA CYS A 83 -6.87 -21.74 3.04
C CYS A 83 -8.36 -21.64 3.43
N GLY A 84 -8.92 -22.71 3.98
CA GLY A 84 -10.30 -22.77 4.46
C GLY A 84 -10.66 -21.79 5.60
N ASN A 85 -9.77 -20.86 5.94
CA ASN A 85 -10.00 -19.80 6.90
C ASN A 85 -10.28 -18.48 6.15
N PRO A 86 -11.45 -17.84 6.35
CA PRO A 86 -11.78 -16.57 5.71
C PRO A 86 -10.84 -15.42 6.12
N ASN A 87 -10.17 -15.52 7.27
CA ASN A 87 -9.36 -14.44 7.85
C ASN A 87 -7.95 -14.29 7.23
N GLY A 88 -7.84 -14.32 5.90
CA GLY A 88 -6.57 -14.16 5.19
C GLY A 88 -6.08 -12.70 5.24
N ARG A 89 -5.04 -12.42 6.03
CA ARG A 89 -4.34 -11.12 6.00
C ARG A 89 -3.44 -11.07 4.78
N GLN A 90 -3.61 -10.04 3.95
CA GLN A 90 -2.77 -9.81 2.78
C GLN A 90 -1.72 -8.76 3.09
N ARG A 91 -0.44 -9.15 2.94
CA ARG A 91 0.72 -8.27 3.11
C ARG A 91 1.15 -7.76 1.75
N VAL A 92 1.16 -6.44 1.57
CA VAL A 92 1.59 -5.79 0.32
C VAL A 92 2.89 -5.05 0.61
N ILE A 93 3.92 -5.32 -0.19
CA ILE A 93 5.26 -4.71 -0.07
C ILE A 93 5.58 -3.99 -1.38
N LEU A 94 6.04 -2.74 -1.28
CA LEU A 94 6.37 -1.90 -2.43
C LEU A 94 7.70 -1.20 -2.20
N ASP A 95 8.57 -1.27 -3.22
CA ASP A 95 9.86 -0.59 -3.27
C ASP A 95 9.81 0.55 -4.30
N PHE A 96 9.95 1.78 -3.83
CA PHE A 96 10.09 2.97 -4.66
C PHE A 96 11.58 3.27 -4.87
N VAL A 97 12.04 3.10 -6.10
CA VAL A 97 13.43 3.44 -6.48
C VAL A 97 13.49 4.91 -6.88
N GLN A 98 14.33 5.69 -6.23
CA GLN A 98 14.64 7.05 -6.66
C GLN A 98 15.54 7.00 -7.90
N LEU A 99 15.08 7.59 -9.01
CA LEU A 99 15.90 7.75 -10.20
C LEU A 99 16.79 8.99 -10.02
N TYR A 100 18.09 8.81 -10.24
CA TYR A 100 19.13 9.85 -10.17
C TYR A 100 19.17 10.69 -11.45
#